data_AF-A0A2M6ZAU5-F1
#
_entry.id   AF-A0A2M6ZAU5-F1
#
_cell.length_a   1.000
_cell.length_b   1.000
_cell.length_c   1.000
_cell.angle_alpha   90.00
_cell.angle_beta   90.00
_cell.angle_gamma   90.00
#
_symmetry.space_group_name_H-M   'P 1'
#
loop_
_entity.id
_entity.type
_entity.pdbx_description
1 polymer ?
#
loop_
_entity_poly.entity_id
_entity_poly.type
_entity_poly.pdbx_seq_one_letter_code
_entity_poly.pdbx_strand_id
1 'polypeptide(L)'
;MIRSAADFEYYLYHEDSLVEKGSPAWEKILPLTRRQAAFPNSTPDSHNRVTLGDYFQAAGRFLKESAIPRIPHAFSRKPGETTRPANVRTVRICLKKHGEFYHPAKITLLGDRFSESFVLNVALSEAGNRILNREVQSIERLQSLHPFSFVPRVYGTGSVSTKAGVFSMFLGEWFEGYHEFHLSSESKKDRVGVNVWDETHGAYLLSDRMTEALYRQIAHILTSYYDPITFEEIRSWHHASGDFVVKVENGSLSIRLISVRDYRAMLQPRPEEHETEASVENILQVLLFFFLNLSYRIRMDRISGTGEWIWADGECVGPTVEGFFNALDEKDPVPILPAPLVDCFKAYLGSLTEKDVFEILAALVGRRSQINEEAAFVLRHFDTHVGQLMAALKNRL
;
A
#
# COMPACT_ATOMS: atom_id res chain seq x y z
N MET A 1 -28.69 13.07 30.54
CA MET A 1 -27.48 12.61 31.25
C MET A 1 -26.27 13.02 30.44
N ILE A 2 -25.33 13.69 31.10
CA ILE A 2 -24.22 14.44 30.51
C ILE A 2 -23.34 13.47 29.69
N ARG A 3 -23.39 13.56 28.36
CA ARG A 3 -22.31 13.03 27.51
C ARG A 3 -21.12 13.96 27.76
N SER A 4 -20.14 13.56 28.56
CA SER A 4 -18.87 14.30 28.53
C SER A 4 -18.37 14.23 27.09
N ALA A 5 -18.02 15.37 26.50
CA ALA A 5 -17.35 15.37 25.22
C ALA A 5 -16.05 14.57 25.41
N ALA A 6 -15.72 13.68 24.48
CA ALA A 6 -14.45 12.96 24.54
C ALA A 6 -13.29 13.98 24.55
N ASP A 7 -12.31 13.76 25.41
CA ASP A 7 -11.09 14.56 25.46
C ASP A 7 -10.18 14.20 24.28
N PHE A 8 -9.48 15.18 23.74
CA PHE A 8 -8.56 14.98 22.62
C PHE A 8 -7.12 15.25 23.05
N GLU A 9 -6.26 14.27 22.83
CA GLU A 9 -4.82 14.33 23.07
C GLU A 9 -4.08 14.22 21.73
N TYR A 10 -3.03 15.02 21.54
CA TYR A 10 -2.32 15.13 20.26
C TYR A 10 -0.85 14.79 20.44
N TYR A 11 -0.32 13.98 19.54
CA TYR A 11 1.03 13.45 19.62
C TYR A 11 1.74 13.55 18.27
N LEU A 12 3.06 13.70 18.31
CA LEU A 12 3.89 13.80 17.11
C LEU A 12 4.90 12.66 17.07
N TYR A 13 4.83 11.83 16.03
CA TYR A 13 5.65 10.64 15.73
C TYR A 13 5.52 9.48 16.72
N HIS A 14 5.53 9.78 18.02
CA HIS A 14 5.50 8.81 19.12
C HIS A 14 4.43 9.19 20.14
N GLU A 15 3.83 8.19 20.81
CA GLU A 15 2.75 8.39 21.78
C GLU A 15 3.23 9.00 23.13
N ASP A 16 4.54 9.24 23.29
CA ASP A 16 5.12 9.96 24.43
C ASP A 16 5.37 11.46 24.13
N SER A 17 5.18 11.88 22.88
CA SER A 17 5.54 13.19 22.37
C SER A 17 4.30 14.10 22.28
N LEU A 18 3.78 14.49 23.45
CA LEU A 18 2.56 15.29 23.58
C LEU A 18 2.73 16.69 22.96
N VAL A 19 1.72 17.12 22.20
CA VAL A 19 1.63 18.46 21.61
C VAL A 19 0.46 19.21 22.23
N GLU A 20 0.79 20.21 23.06
CA GLU A 20 -0.23 21.06 23.70
C GLU A 20 -0.74 22.15 22.75
N LYS A 21 -2.04 22.48 22.86
CA LYS A 21 -2.65 23.56 22.08
C LYS A 21 -1.96 24.90 22.40
N GLY A 22 -1.57 25.64 21.36
CA GLY A 22 -0.89 26.94 21.50
C GLY A 22 0.59 26.85 21.88
N SER A 23 1.15 25.64 21.99
CA SER A 23 2.60 25.46 22.14
C SER A 23 3.36 25.84 20.87
N PRO A 24 4.68 26.10 20.94
CA PRO A 24 5.49 26.32 19.73
C PRO A 24 5.43 25.17 18.72
N ALA A 25 5.28 23.92 19.19
CA ALA A 25 5.10 22.76 18.33
C ALA A 25 3.76 22.79 17.58
N TRP A 26 2.69 23.28 18.22
CA TRP A 26 1.37 23.45 17.62
C TRP A 26 1.38 24.42 16.43
N GLU A 27 2.14 25.51 16.56
CA GLU A 27 2.25 26.57 15.53
C GLU A 27 3.27 26.23 14.43
N LYS A 28 3.97 25.10 14.53
CA LYS A 28 4.96 24.68 13.53
C LYS A 28 4.26 24.41 12.20
N ILE A 29 4.86 24.90 11.11
CA ILE A 29 4.38 24.65 9.75
C ILE A 29 4.44 23.14 9.47
N LEU A 30 3.34 22.61 8.98
CA LEU A 30 3.25 21.25 8.50
C LEU A 30 3.73 21.21 7.04
N PRO A 31 4.72 20.36 6.70
CA PRO A 31 5.13 20.20 5.31
C PRO A 31 3.98 19.58 4.51
N LEU A 32 3.69 20.08 3.31
CA LEU A 32 2.60 19.58 2.47
C LEU A 32 2.94 18.25 1.80
N THR A 33 4.24 17.96 1.64
CA THR A 33 4.75 16.72 1.04
C THR A 33 5.94 16.18 1.83
N ARG A 34 6.26 14.90 1.65
CA ARG A 34 7.46 14.28 2.22
C ARG A 34 8.73 15.00 1.77
N ARG A 35 8.78 15.47 0.52
CA ARG A 35 9.94 16.22 -0.01
C ARG A 35 10.16 17.55 0.71
N GLN A 36 9.10 18.30 1.01
CA GLN A 36 9.21 19.52 1.82
C GLN A 36 9.65 19.23 3.25
N ALA A 37 9.23 18.09 3.82
CA ALA A 37 9.68 17.65 5.13
C ALA A 37 11.19 17.33 5.15
N ALA A 38 11.68 16.68 4.09
CA ALA A 38 13.10 16.35 3.92
C ALA A 38 13.96 17.57 3.53
N PHE A 39 13.39 18.54 2.81
CA PHE A 39 14.08 19.73 2.29
C PHE A 39 13.27 21.02 2.55
N PRO A 40 13.39 21.62 3.76
CA PRO A 40 12.57 22.74 4.20
C PRO A 40 12.76 24.05 3.41
N ASN A 41 13.84 24.16 2.63
CA ASN A 41 14.17 25.35 1.82
C ASN A 41 13.59 25.32 0.40
N SER A 42 12.79 24.30 0.06
CA SER A 42 12.07 24.26 -1.22
C SER A 42 11.00 25.34 -1.24
N THR A 43 10.87 26.07 -2.35
CA THR A 43 9.91 27.16 -2.52
C THR A 43 8.51 26.66 -2.18
N PRO A 44 7.78 27.29 -1.24
CA PRO A 44 6.41 26.92 -0.96
C PRO A 44 5.59 27.13 -2.23
N ASP A 45 4.83 26.12 -2.67
CA ASP A 45 3.69 26.38 -3.52
C ASP A 45 2.81 27.43 -2.83
N SER A 46 2.13 28.26 -3.62
CA SER A 46 1.28 29.39 -3.22
C SER A 46 0.10 29.09 -2.26
N HIS A 47 0.13 27.95 -1.57
CA HIS A 47 -0.84 27.53 -0.59
C HIS A 47 -0.68 28.26 0.75
N ASN A 48 -1.82 28.49 1.41
CA ASN A 48 -1.85 29.02 2.77
C ASN A 48 -1.02 28.14 3.71
N ARG A 49 -0.21 28.77 4.57
CA ARG A 49 0.62 28.08 5.57
C ARG A 49 -0.27 27.24 6.49
N VAL A 50 -0.16 25.92 6.41
CA VAL A 50 -0.83 24.96 7.30
C VAL A 50 0.06 24.70 8.51
N THR A 51 -0.49 24.74 9.72
CA THR A 51 0.22 24.37 10.95
C THR A 51 -0.14 22.95 11.42
N LEU A 52 0.65 22.39 12.34
CA LEU A 52 0.28 21.17 13.07
C LEU A 52 -1.05 21.34 13.80
N GLY A 53 -1.31 22.54 14.35
CA GLY A 53 -2.56 22.86 14.98
C GLY A 53 -3.77 22.79 14.05
N ASP A 54 -3.65 23.33 12.83
CA ASP A 54 -4.71 23.25 11.82
C ASP A 54 -5.03 21.78 11.49
N TYR A 55 -4.00 20.95 11.32
CA TYR A 55 -4.14 19.51 11.10
C TYR A 55 -4.89 18.82 12.24
N PHE A 56 -4.44 19.00 13.48
CA PHE A 56 -5.03 18.34 14.64
C PHE A 56 -6.46 18.81 14.94
N GLN A 57 -6.76 20.10 14.73
CA GLN A 57 -8.12 20.62 14.86
C GLN A 57 -9.05 20.03 13.81
N ALA A 58 -8.61 19.98 12.55
CA ALA A 58 -9.41 19.42 11.47
C ALA A 58 -9.66 17.92 11.68
N ALA A 59 -8.62 17.16 12.06
CA ALA A 59 -8.73 15.74 12.39
C ALA A 59 -9.70 15.51 13.55
N GLY A 60 -9.57 16.28 14.63
CA GLY A 60 -10.48 16.20 15.78
C GLY A 60 -11.93 16.51 15.41
N ARG A 61 -12.16 17.52 14.56
CA ARG A 61 -13.50 17.85 14.05
C ARG A 61 -14.09 16.70 13.23
N PHE A 62 -13.34 16.19 12.26
CA PHE A 62 -13.77 15.06 11.43
C PHE A 62 -14.13 13.83 12.27
N LEU A 63 -13.28 13.47 13.23
CA LEU A 63 -13.53 12.33 14.11
C LEU A 63 -14.80 12.52 14.95
N LYS A 64 -14.99 13.71 15.52
CA LYS A 64 -16.16 14.02 16.36
C LYS A 64 -17.47 14.05 15.58
N GLU A 65 -17.47 14.65 14.39
CA GLU A 65 -18.69 14.95 13.63
C GLU A 65 -19.09 13.83 12.67
N SER A 66 -18.11 13.14 12.08
CA SER A 66 -18.35 12.21 10.97
C SER A 66 -17.98 10.77 11.30
N ALA A 67 -16.77 10.54 11.83
CA ALA A 67 -16.24 9.18 11.93
C ALA A 67 -16.73 8.43 13.17
N ILE A 68 -16.44 8.92 14.39
CA ILE A 68 -16.76 8.24 15.66
C ILE A 68 -18.24 7.84 15.77
N PRO A 69 -19.22 8.67 15.36
CA PRO A 69 -20.64 8.26 15.39
C PRO A 69 -20.96 7.01 14.54
N ARG A 70 -20.12 6.67 13.54
CA ARG A 70 -20.30 5.54 12.62
C ARG A 70 -19.56 4.27 13.06
N ILE A 71 -18.53 4.40 13.90
CA ILE A 71 -17.71 3.27 14.40
C ILE A 71 -18.51 2.23 15.22
N PRO A 72 -19.60 2.54 15.95
CA PRO A 72 -20.39 1.52 16.66
C PRO A 72 -20.88 0.35 15.81
N HIS A 73 -20.99 0.49 14.48
CA HIS A 73 -21.30 -0.62 13.57
C HIS A 73 -20.08 -1.51 13.28
N ALA A 74 -18.86 -0.98 13.38
CA ALA A 74 -17.59 -1.68 13.17
C ALA A 74 -17.11 -2.50 14.39
N PHE A 75 -17.55 -2.16 15.61
CA PHE A 75 -17.22 -2.89 16.84
C PHE A 75 -17.95 -4.26 16.96
N SER A 76 -18.92 -4.56 16.09
CA SER A 76 -19.63 -5.83 16.12
C SER A 76 -18.75 -6.98 15.59
N ARG A 77 -17.89 -7.52 16.46
CA ARG A 77 -17.06 -8.70 16.15
C ARG A 77 -17.86 -10.01 16.09
N LYS A 78 -19.17 -9.98 16.38
CA LYS A 78 -20.08 -11.14 16.26
C LYS A 78 -21.44 -10.73 15.66
N PRO A 79 -22.00 -11.51 14.72
CA PRO A 79 -23.40 -11.37 14.31
C PRO A 79 -24.31 -11.58 15.53
N GLY A 80 -25.08 -10.58 15.92
CA GLY A 80 -26.09 -10.67 17.00
C GLY A 80 -25.77 -9.93 18.30
N GLU A 81 -24.57 -9.36 18.48
CA GLU A 81 -24.27 -8.50 19.62
C GLU A 81 -24.53 -7.02 19.26
N THR A 82 -25.68 -6.50 19.67
CA THR A 82 -25.94 -5.04 19.71
C THR A 82 -25.14 -4.42 20.85
N THR A 83 -23.84 -4.18 20.64
CA THR A 83 -23.05 -3.42 21.62
C THR A 83 -23.46 -1.95 21.55
N ARG A 84 -23.96 -1.44 22.68
CA ARG A 84 -24.19 -0.02 22.92
C ARG A 84 -22.96 0.81 22.49
N PRO A 85 -23.13 2.07 22.07
CA PRO A 85 -21.99 2.94 21.77
C PRO A 85 -21.07 2.96 22.98
N ALA A 86 -19.85 2.46 22.81
CA ALA A 86 -18.87 2.46 23.86
C ALA A 86 -18.59 3.93 24.21
N ASN A 87 -18.65 4.29 25.51
CA ASN A 87 -18.44 5.67 25.93
C ASN A 87 -16.96 6.02 25.74
N VAL A 88 -16.63 6.60 24.58
CA VAL A 88 -15.27 7.06 24.27
C VAL A 88 -14.95 8.22 25.23
N ARG A 89 -13.99 8.01 26.12
CA ARG A 89 -13.51 9.03 27.06
C ARG A 89 -12.45 9.91 26.45
N THR A 90 -11.52 9.29 25.73
CA THR A 90 -10.34 9.97 25.17
C THR A 90 -10.10 9.51 23.74
N VAL A 91 -9.73 10.45 22.89
CA VAL A 91 -9.30 10.23 21.50
C VAL A 91 -7.86 10.73 21.38
N ARG A 92 -6.92 9.82 21.16
CA ARG A 92 -5.53 10.17 20.88
C ARG A 92 -5.31 10.27 19.38
N ILE A 93 -4.70 11.35 18.92
CA ILE A 93 -4.31 11.56 17.52
C ILE A 93 -2.79 11.67 17.47
N CYS A 94 -2.12 10.64 16.98
CA CYS A 94 -0.67 10.61 16.83
C CYS A 94 -0.28 10.70 15.36
N LEU A 95 0.24 11.84 14.91
CA LEU A 95 0.74 12.00 13.54
C LEU A 95 2.00 11.16 13.35
N LYS A 96 1.94 10.09 12.54
CA LYS A 96 3.01 9.10 12.43
C LYS A 96 4.11 9.48 11.45
N LYS A 97 3.75 10.05 10.30
CA LYS A 97 4.72 10.47 9.28
C LYS A 97 4.15 11.48 8.30
N HIS A 98 5.02 12.06 7.47
CA HIS A 98 4.63 12.84 6.30
C HIS A 98 4.72 11.99 5.04
N GLY A 99 3.57 11.78 4.38
CA GLY A 99 3.52 11.18 3.06
C GLY A 99 3.64 12.22 1.95
N GLU A 100 3.78 11.74 0.71
CA GLU A 100 3.77 12.61 -0.47
C GLU A 100 2.39 13.22 -0.73
N PHE A 101 1.33 12.45 -0.47
CA PHE A 101 -0.06 12.84 -0.78
C PHE A 101 -0.91 13.11 0.45
N TYR A 102 -0.62 12.45 1.57
CA TYR A 102 -1.37 12.58 2.81
C TYR A 102 -0.50 12.26 4.02
N HIS A 103 -0.94 12.70 5.19
CA HIS A 103 -0.25 12.53 6.47
C HIS A 103 -1.03 11.54 7.35
N PRO A 104 -0.58 10.28 7.45
CA PRO A 104 -1.23 9.28 8.29
C PRO A 104 -1.02 9.58 9.78
N ALA A 105 -2.10 9.51 10.55
CA ALA A 105 -2.07 9.50 12.00
C ALA A 105 -2.66 8.19 12.54
N LYS A 106 -2.08 7.68 13.63
CA LYS A 106 -2.70 6.64 14.44
C LYS A 106 -3.73 7.30 15.35
N ILE A 107 -4.96 6.81 15.30
CA ILE A 107 -6.05 7.24 16.17
C ILE A 107 -6.31 6.13 17.18
N THR A 108 -6.21 6.45 18.47
CA THR A 108 -6.53 5.49 19.52
C THR A 108 -7.78 5.96 20.27
N LEU A 109 -8.84 5.17 20.21
CA LEU A 109 -10.07 5.42 20.96
C LEU A 109 -10.02 4.68 22.29
N LEU A 110 -10.10 5.42 23.39
CA LEU A 110 -10.03 4.89 24.74
C LEU A 110 -11.38 5.06 25.44
N GLY A 111 -11.91 3.98 25.99
CA GLY A 111 -13.04 4.01 26.90
C GLY A 111 -12.86 3.05 28.07
N ASP A 112 -13.92 2.84 28.84
CA ASP A 112 -13.87 2.15 30.14
C ASP A 112 -13.23 0.75 30.09
N ARG A 113 -13.41 0.02 28.98
CA ARG A 113 -12.99 -1.38 28.83
C ARG A 113 -12.46 -1.71 27.44
N PHE A 114 -12.12 -0.70 26.65
CA PHE A 114 -11.64 -0.92 25.29
C PHE A 114 -10.59 0.12 24.92
N SER A 115 -9.69 -0.31 24.05
CA SER A 115 -8.73 0.50 23.33
C SER A 115 -8.70 -0.04 21.91
N GLU A 116 -9.06 0.78 20.93
CA GLU A 116 -9.00 0.38 19.52
C GLU A 116 -8.24 1.43 18.70
N SER A 117 -7.40 0.93 17.80
CA SER A 117 -6.55 1.73 16.91
C SER A 117 -7.16 1.83 15.51
N PHE A 118 -7.01 3.00 14.89
CA PHE A 118 -7.38 3.27 13.51
C PHE A 118 -6.27 4.07 12.83
N VAL A 119 -6.23 4.08 11.51
CA VAL A 119 -5.43 5.06 10.75
C VAL A 119 -6.33 6.17 10.25
N LEU A 120 -5.93 7.42 10.45
CA LEU A 120 -6.55 8.58 9.81
C LEU A 120 -5.57 9.12 8.76
N ASN A 121 -5.93 8.97 7.50
CA ASN A 121 -5.19 9.58 6.40
C ASN A 121 -5.77 10.95 6.11
N VAL A 122 -4.92 11.97 6.06
CA VAL A 122 -5.34 13.37 5.87
C VAL A 122 -4.56 13.99 4.71
N ALA A 123 -5.27 14.36 3.65
CA ALA A 123 -4.72 15.08 2.51
C ALA A 123 -4.97 16.59 2.65
N LEU A 124 -3.94 17.38 2.34
CA LEU A 124 -3.96 18.84 2.50
C LEU A 124 -3.88 19.58 1.16
N SER A 125 -3.27 18.96 0.15
CA SER A 125 -3.11 19.52 -1.18
C SER A 125 -4.22 19.03 -2.12
N GLU A 126 -4.46 19.74 -3.22
CA GLU A 126 -5.41 19.30 -4.25
C GLU A 126 -5.03 17.95 -4.86
N ALA A 127 -3.74 17.74 -5.13
CA ALA A 127 -3.23 16.46 -5.60
C ALA A 127 -3.46 15.35 -4.57
N GLY A 128 -3.15 15.61 -3.30
CA GLY A 128 -3.40 14.69 -2.20
C GLY A 128 -4.87 14.33 -2.07
N ASN A 129 -5.76 15.33 -2.13
CA ASN A 129 -7.21 15.14 -2.04
C ASN A 129 -7.72 14.23 -3.18
N ARG A 130 -7.25 14.43 -4.42
CA ARG A 130 -7.62 13.56 -5.55
C ARG A 130 -7.14 12.13 -5.37
N ILE A 131 -5.91 11.93 -4.91
CA ILE A 131 -5.35 10.59 -4.67
C ILE A 131 -6.10 9.89 -3.54
N LEU A 132 -6.32 10.57 -2.41
CA LEU A 132 -7.04 10.02 -1.26
C LEU A 132 -8.45 9.55 -1.64
N ASN A 133 -9.19 10.37 -2.40
CA ASN A 133 -10.54 10.01 -2.84
C ASN A 133 -10.53 8.80 -3.79
N ARG A 134 -9.57 8.73 -4.73
CA ARG A 134 -9.41 7.58 -5.62
C ARG A 134 -9.04 6.31 -4.85
N GLU A 135 -8.19 6.44 -3.84
CA GLU A 135 -7.76 5.33 -3.01
C GLU A 135 -8.91 4.73 -2.21
N VAL A 136 -9.75 5.57 -1.59
CA VAL A 136 -10.99 5.12 -0.93
C VAL A 136 -11.87 4.33 -1.90
N GLN A 137 -12.12 4.88 -3.10
CA GLN A 137 -12.93 4.21 -4.12
C GLN A 137 -12.32 2.86 -4.53
N SER A 138 -11.00 2.80 -4.66
CA SER A 138 -10.29 1.56 -5.02
C SER A 138 -10.40 0.51 -3.91
N ILE A 139 -10.20 0.90 -2.65
CA ILE A 139 -10.32 0.00 -1.49
C ILE A 139 -11.75 -0.54 -1.36
N GLU A 140 -12.75 0.34 -1.39
CA GLU A 140 -14.16 -0.05 -1.26
C GLU A 140 -14.59 -0.97 -2.41
N ARG A 141 -14.09 -0.73 -3.63
CA ARG A 141 -14.33 -1.60 -4.78
C ARG A 141 -13.67 -2.96 -4.61
N LEU A 142 -12.41 -3.02 -4.20
CA LEU A 142 -11.73 -4.30 -3.98
C LEU A 142 -12.44 -5.13 -2.90
N GLN A 143 -12.94 -4.48 -1.85
CA GLN A 143 -13.70 -5.13 -0.78
C GLN A 143 -15.08 -5.65 -1.21
N SER A 144 -15.70 -5.04 -2.23
CA SER A 144 -16.97 -5.52 -2.75
C SER A 144 -16.79 -6.65 -3.78
N LEU A 145 -15.71 -6.62 -4.55
CA LEU A 145 -15.39 -7.62 -5.57
C LEU A 145 -14.79 -8.90 -4.99
N HIS A 146 -14.03 -8.78 -3.89
CA HIS A 146 -13.26 -9.89 -3.37
C HIS A 146 -13.54 -10.14 -1.89
N PRO A 147 -13.66 -11.42 -1.46
CA PRO A 147 -13.81 -11.76 -0.05
C PRO A 147 -12.49 -11.64 0.74
N PHE A 148 -11.38 -11.30 0.06
CA PHE A 148 -10.07 -11.20 0.67
C PHE A 148 -9.95 -9.99 1.60
N SER A 149 -9.13 -10.13 2.64
CA SER A 149 -8.91 -9.10 3.66
C SER A 149 -7.51 -8.48 3.58
N PHE A 150 -6.90 -8.42 2.39
CA PHE A 150 -5.52 -7.93 2.26
C PHE A 150 -5.40 -6.40 2.31
N VAL A 151 -6.50 -5.67 2.13
CA VAL A 151 -6.58 -4.19 2.15
C VAL A 151 -7.36 -3.70 3.37
N PRO A 152 -7.08 -2.50 3.89
CA PRO A 152 -7.73 -1.99 5.10
C PRO A 152 -9.21 -1.74 4.89
N ARG A 153 -10.03 -1.94 5.92
CA ARG A 153 -11.42 -1.46 5.94
C ARG A 153 -11.47 0.06 6.00
N VAL A 154 -12.43 0.66 5.30
CA VAL A 154 -12.77 2.08 5.40
C VAL A 154 -13.95 2.23 6.37
N TYR A 155 -13.77 3.01 7.42
CA TYR A 155 -14.79 3.25 8.46
C TYR A 155 -15.50 4.60 8.31
N GLY A 156 -14.89 5.53 7.58
CA GLY A 156 -15.51 6.82 7.32
C GLY A 156 -14.65 7.70 6.46
N THR A 157 -15.30 8.53 5.64
CA THR A 157 -14.67 9.50 4.76
C THR A 157 -15.33 10.86 4.94
N GLY A 158 -14.62 11.93 4.60
CA GLY A 158 -15.17 13.27 4.61
C GLY A 158 -14.10 14.34 4.43
N SER A 159 -14.54 15.59 4.46
CA SER A 159 -13.64 16.73 4.36
C SER A 159 -13.98 17.79 5.39
N VAL A 160 -12.97 18.53 5.84
CA VAL A 160 -13.12 19.67 6.75
C VAL A 160 -12.59 20.92 6.07
N SER A 161 -13.45 21.93 5.96
CA SER A 161 -13.05 23.26 5.51
C SER A 161 -12.36 24.02 6.65
N THR A 162 -11.15 24.52 6.37
CA THR A 162 -10.35 25.34 7.27
C THR A 162 -10.00 26.67 6.58
N LYS A 163 -9.37 27.60 7.32
CA LYS A 163 -8.81 28.82 6.71
C LYS A 163 -7.68 28.51 5.72
N ALA A 164 -6.99 27.39 5.90
CA ALA A 164 -5.87 26.99 5.06
C ALA A 164 -6.29 26.18 3.82
N GLY A 165 -7.56 25.73 3.75
CA GLY A 165 -8.09 24.98 2.63
C GLY A 165 -9.03 23.85 3.07
N VAL A 166 -9.37 22.98 2.13
CA VAL A 166 -10.19 21.79 2.36
C VAL A 166 -9.29 20.59 2.60
N PHE A 167 -9.41 19.96 3.76
CA PHE A 167 -8.66 18.75 4.10
C PHE A 167 -9.56 17.55 3.93
N SER A 168 -9.22 16.63 3.02
CA SER A 168 -9.95 15.37 2.86
C SER A 168 -9.33 14.29 3.74
N MET A 169 -10.19 13.44 4.29
CA MET A 169 -9.79 12.45 5.28
C MET A 169 -10.53 11.13 5.05
N PHE A 170 -9.85 10.03 5.33
CA PHE A 170 -10.53 8.76 5.59
C PHE A 170 -9.95 8.07 6.83
N LEU A 171 -10.85 7.46 7.60
CA LEU A 171 -10.55 6.60 8.72
C LEU A 171 -10.51 5.16 8.21
N GLY A 172 -9.38 4.50 8.35
CA GLY A 172 -9.15 3.13 7.94
C GLY A 172 -8.76 2.22 9.10
N GLU A 173 -8.66 0.92 8.79
CA GLU A 173 -8.14 -0.10 9.68
C GLU A 173 -6.66 0.12 10.03
N TRP A 174 -6.35 0.10 11.32
CA TRP A 174 -4.99 -0.03 11.79
C TRP A 174 -4.63 -1.51 11.91
N PHE A 175 -3.60 -1.93 11.18
CA PHE A 175 -3.10 -3.30 11.26
C PHE A 175 -2.22 -3.47 12.51
N GLU A 176 -2.83 -3.86 13.62
CA GLU A 176 -2.14 -4.01 14.91
C GLU A 176 -1.03 -5.08 14.85
N GLY A 177 0.17 -4.73 15.33
CA GLY A 177 1.36 -5.58 15.27
C GLY A 177 1.98 -5.75 13.87
N TYR A 178 1.56 -4.95 12.88
CA TYR A 178 2.21 -4.89 11.58
C TYR A 178 3.19 -3.72 11.50
N HIS A 179 4.25 -3.91 10.73
CA HIS A 179 5.39 -3.01 10.63
C HIS A 179 5.76 -2.74 9.18
N GLU A 180 6.27 -1.54 8.90
CA GLU A 180 6.92 -1.24 7.62
C GLU A 180 8.23 -2.04 7.51
N PHE A 181 8.65 -2.34 6.29
CA PHE A 181 9.91 -3.00 6.01
C PHE A 181 10.56 -2.39 4.78
N HIS A 182 11.89 -2.43 4.74
CA HIS A 182 12.67 -1.95 3.61
C HIS A 182 13.90 -2.80 3.38
N LEU A 183 14.41 -2.79 2.15
CA LEU A 183 15.70 -3.38 1.83
C LEU A 183 16.84 -2.59 2.48
N SER A 184 17.83 -3.34 2.95
CA SER A 184 19.05 -2.82 3.55
C SER A 184 20.25 -3.59 3.00
N SER A 185 21.37 -2.87 2.80
CA SER A 185 22.64 -3.51 2.45
C SER A 185 23.27 -4.09 3.72
N GLU A 186 23.53 -5.40 3.75
CA GLU A 186 24.30 -6.02 4.81
C GLU A 186 25.80 -5.73 4.59
N SER A 187 26.33 -4.76 5.34
CA SER A 187 27.72 -4.28 5.24
C SER A 187 28.82 -5.35 5.40
N LYS A 188 28.47 -6.58 5.81
CA LYS A 188 29.41 -7.68 6.04
C LYS A 188 29.33 -8.81 5.01
N LYS A 189 28.30 -8.85 4.15
CA LYS A 189 28.04 -10.00 3.26
C LYS A 189 27.77 -9.64 1.80
N ASP A 190 27.80 -8.36 1.43
CA ASP A 190 27.36 -7.88 0.11
C ASP A 190 25.99 -8.47 -0.30
N ARG A 191 25.12 -8.70 0.69
CA ARG A 191 23.80 -9.28 0.51
C ARG A 191 22.73 -8.26 0.87
N VAL A 192 21.61 -8.30 0.16
CA VAL A 192 20.48 -7.40 0.40
C VAL A 192 19.48 -8.11 1.32
N GLY A 193 19.36 -7.61 2.55
CA GLY A 193 18.42 -8.12 3.55
C GLY A 193 17.14 -7.29 3.62
N VAL A 194 16.06 -7.90 4.12
CA VAL A 194 14.80 -7.19 4.44
C VAL A 194 14.80 -6.81 5.91
N ASN A 195 14.81 -5.51 6.20
CA ASN A 195 14.78 -4.95 7.55
C ASN A 195 13.36 -4.53 7.93
N VAL A 196 12.82 -5.11 8.99
CA VAL A 196 11.50 -4.78 9.55
C VAL A 196 11.66 -3.68 10.60
N TRP A 197 10.87 -2.63 10.51
CA TRP A 197 10.90 -1.49 11.42
C TRP A 197 9.86 -1.66 12.53
N ASP A 198 10.23 -2.47 13.51
CA ASP A 198 9.43 -2.64 14.72
C ASP A 198 9.76 -1.53 15.74
N GLU A 199 8.84 -0.58 15.90
CA GLU A 199 8.97 0.52 16.87
C GLU A 199 8.97 0.04 18.33
N THR A 200 8.47 -1.17 18.60
CA THR A 200 8.32 -1.73 19.95
C THR A 200 9.56 -2.52 20.37
N HIS A 201 10.07 -3.37 19.48
CA HIS A 201 11.18 -4.29 19.79
C HIS A 201 12.50 -3.88 19.12
N GLY A 202 12.50 -2.83 18.30
CA GLY A 202 13.63 -2.40 17.50
C GLY A 202 13.69 -3.10 16.14
N ALA A 203 14.38 -2.48 15.19
CA ALA A 203 14.49 -3.01 13.84
C ALA A 203 15.29 -4.32 13.77
N TYR A 204 14.87 -5.24 12.91
CA TYR A 204 15.53 -6.54 12.73
C TYR A 204 15.46 -7.05 11.29
N LEU A 205 16.43 -7.89 10.92
CA LEU A 205 16.48 -8.54 9.62
C LEU A 205 15.63 -9.82 9.60
N LEU A 206 14.90 -10.03 8.51
CA LEU A 206 14.22 -11.29 8.24
C LEU A 206 15.22 -12.40 7.94
N SER A 207 14.90 -13.63 8.38
CA SER A 207 15.59 -14.83 7.89
C SER A 207 15.28 -15.10 6.42
N ASP A 208 16.15 -15.83 5.72
CA ASP A 208 15.96 -16.21 4.32
C ASP A 208 14.58 -16.81 4.04
N ARG A 209 14.15 -17.76 4.88
CA ARG A 209 12.81 -18.39 4.78
C ARG A 209 11.67 -17.38 4.92
N MET A 210 11.81 -16.39 5.79
CA MET A 210 10.80 -15.33 5.97
C MET A 210 10.82 -14.35 4.80
N THR A 211 12.00 -14.03 4.27
CA THR A 211 12.16 -13.23 3.05
C THR A 211 11.48 -13.90 1.87
N GLU A 212 11.69 -15.21 1.65
CA GLU A 212 10.97 -15.97 0.62
C GLU A 212 9.45 -15.92 0.82
N ALA A 213 8.98 -16.11 2.06
CA ALA A 213 7.56 -16.02 2.38
C ALA A 213 6.97 -14.62 2.10
N LEU A 214 7.73 -13.56 2.36
CA LEU A 214 7.34 -12.18 2.11
C LEU A 214 7.10 -11.94 0.61
N TYR A 215 8.06 -12.29 -0.25
CA TYR A 215 7.94 -12.10 -1.69
C TYR A 215 6.80 -12.93 -2.30
N ARG A 216 6.67 -14.19 -1.85
CA ARG A 216 5.57 -15.06 -2.26
C ARG A 216 4.21 -14.49 -1.87
N GLN A 217 4.04 -13.98 -0.65
CA GLN A 217 2.75 -13.41 -0.22
C GLN A 217 2.43 -12.10 -0.95
N ILE A 218 3.42 -11.24 -1.20
CA ILE A 218 3.18 -9.99 -1.93
C ILE A 218 2.72 -10.28 -3.37
N ALA A 219 3.40 -11.20 -4.05
CA ALA A 219 3.00 -11.63 -5.39
C ALA A 219 1.61 -12.26 -5.40
N HIS A 220 1.31 -13.10 -4.41
CA HIS A 220 0.00 -13.73 -4.24
C HIS A 220 -1.11 -12.68 -4.04
N ILE A 221 -0.92 -11.70 -3.15
CA ILE A 221 -1.89 -10.64 -2.86
C ILE A 221 -2.18 -9.81 -4.12
N LEU A 222 -1.14 -9.34 -4.82
CA LEU A 222 -1.32 -8.51 -6.01
C LEU A 222 -2.02 -9.27 -7.14
N THR A 223 -1.67 -10.55 -7.33
CA THR A 223 -2.28 -11.42 -8.34
C THR A 223 -3.72 -11.78 -7.98
N SER A 224 -4.03 -11.93 -6.68
CA SER A 224 -5.39 -12.17 -6.20
C SER A 224 -6.34 -11.05 -6.64
N TYR A 225 -5.89 -9.80 -6.62
CA TYR A 225 -6.65 -8.63 -7.07
C TYR A 225 -6.59 -8.35 -8.58
N TYR A 226 -5.76 -9.05 -9.34
CA TYR A 226 -5.76 -8.92 -10.80
C TYR A 226 -7.04 -9.53 -11.41
N ASP A 227 -7.75 -8.78 -12.24
CA ASP A 227 -8.93 -9.28 -12.95
C ASP A 227 -8.53 -9.66 -14.39
N PRO A 228 -8.64 -10.94 -14.79
CA PRO A 228 -8.27 -11.39 -16.12
C PRO A 228 -9.25 -10.97 -17.22
N ILE A 229 -10.49 -10.57 -16.89
CA ILE A 229 -11.51 -10.16 -17.85
C ILE A 229 -11.45 -8.66 -18.10
N THR A 230 -11.37 -7.85 -17.04
CA THR A 230 -11.31 -6.38 -17.14
C THR A 230 -9.88 -5.86 -17.24
N PHE A 231 -8.89 -6.73 -17.08
CA PHE A 231 -7.47 -6.43 -17.04
C PHE A 231 -7.10 -5.45 -15.91
N GLU A 232 -7.90 -5.38 -14.86
CA GLU A 232 -7.68 -4.45 -13.76
C GLU A 232 -6.61 -4.95 -12.81
N GLU A 233 -5.74 -4.04 -12.39
CA GLU A 233 -4.68 -4.30 -11.43
C GLU A 233 -4.63 -3.18 -10.40
N ILE A 234 -4.06 -3.49 -9.22
CA ILE A 234 -3.60 -2.44 -8.32
C ILE A 234 -2.37 -1.80 -8.96
N ARG A 235 -2.46 -0.50 -9.25
CA ARG A 235 -1.38 0.27 -9.88
C ARG A 235 -0.65 1.13 -8.87
N SER A 236 0.56 1.52 -9.25
CA SER A 236 1.38 2.49 -8.52
C SER A 236 1.71 2.08 -7.08
N TRP A 237 1.82 0.77 -6.83
CA TRP A 237 2.40 0.23 -5.59
C TRP A 237 3.92 0.21 -5.68
N HIS A 238 4.59 0.35 -4.54
CA HIS A 238 6.05 0.32 -4.44
C HIS A 238 6.54 0.00 -3.00
N HIS A 239 7.55 -0.86 -2.82
CA HIS A 239 8.16 -1.12 -1.49
C HIS A 239 8.69 0.17 -0.83
N ALA A 240 9.48 0.96 -1.56
CA ALA A 240 9.96 2.28 -1.10
C ALA A 240 8.87 3.26 -0.66
N SER A 241 7.62 3.07 -1.10
CA SER A 241 6.51 3.91 -0.64
C SER A 241 5.90 3.43 0.69
N GLY A 242 6.29 2.24 1.16
CA GLY A 242 5.74 1.60 2.36
C GLY A 242 4.33 1.08 2.15
N ASP A 243 3.99 0.63 0.94
CA ASP A 243 2.62 0.21 0.62
C ASP A 243 2.24 -1.13 1.25
N PHE A 244 3.23 -1.92 1.66
CA PHE A 244 3.05 -3.19 2.36
C PHE A 244 3.54 -3.09 3.79
N VAL A 245 2.86 -3.80 4.69
CA VAL A 245 3.29 -4.00 6.07
C VAL A 245 3.33 -5.48 6.38
N VAL A 246 4.24 -5.84 7.27
CA VAL A 246 4.51 -7.23 7.67
C VAL A 246 4.27 -7.42 9.16
N LYS A 247 3.64 -8.53 9.50
CA LYS A 247 3.58 -9.04 10.87
C LYS A 247 4.31 -10.37 10.92
N VAL A 248 5.21 -10.50 11.89
CA VAL A 248 5.91 -11.76 12.18
C VAL A 248 5.47 -12.23 13.56
N GLU A 249 4.83 -13.40 13.62
CA GLU A 249 4.31 -13.95 14.87
C GLU A 249 4.40 -15.47 14.85
N ASN A 250 4.92 -16.07 15.93
CA ASN A 250 5.07 -17.52 16.09
C ASN A 250 5.78 -18.22 14.90
N GLY A 251 6.79 -17.56 14.32
CA GLY A 251 7.53 -18.08 13.16
C GLY A 251 6.77 -18.04 11.83
N SER A 252 5.57 -17.44 11.81
CA SER A 252 4.80 -17.18 10.61
C SER A 252 4.88 -15.71 10.22
N LEU A 253 4.71 -15.44 8.93
CA LEU A 253 4.73 -14.09 8.36
C LEU A 253 3.36 -13.83 7.72
N SER A 254 2.82 -12.63 7.91
CA SER A 254 1.59 -12.16 7.27
C SER A 254 1.82 -10.79 6.64
N ILE A 255 1.37 -10.60 5.40
CA ILE A 255 1.46 -9.32 4.69
C ILE A 255 0.07 -8.67 4.56
N ARG A 256 0.03 -7.35 4.66
CA ARG A 256 -1.12 -6.52 4.27
C ARG A 256 -0.68 -5.40 3.34
N LEU A 257 -1.57 -5.02 2.44
CA LEU A 257 -1.41 -3.85 1.58
C LEU A 257 -2.16 -2.69 2.26
N ILE A 258 -1.45 -1.62 2.62
CA ILE A 258 -2.01 -0.48 3.35
C ILE A 258 -2.37 0.70 2.44
N SER A 259 -1.99 0.64 1.16
CA SER A 259 -2.32 1.65 0.16
C SER A 259 -2.75 1.04 -1.17
N VAL A 260 -3.84 1.56 -1.73
CA VAL A 260 -4.38 1.16 -3.05
C VAL A 260 -4.68 2.44 -3.84
N ARG A 261 -3.62 3.13 -4.28
CA ARG A 261 -3.75 4.46 -4.89
C ARG A 261 -4.61 4.50 -6.15
N ASP A 262 -4.63 3.41 -6.90
CA ASP A 262 -5.38 3.29 -8.16
C ASP A 262 -5.64 1.81 -8.46
N TYR A 263 -6.90 1.45 -8.76
CA TYR A 263 -7.30 0.13 -9.25
C TYR A 263 -8.04 0.30 -10.58
N ARG A 264 -7.40 -0.10 -11.69
CA ARG A 264 -7.89 0.14 -13.04
C ARG A 264 -7.25 -0.75 -14.09
N ALA A 265 -7.84 -0.78 -15.29
CA ALA A 265 -7.38 -1.61 -16.39
C ALA A 265 -5.94 -1.27 -16.81
N MET A 266 -5.17 -2.31 -17.12
CA MET A 266 -3.80 -2.21 -17.64
C MET A 266 -3.76 -1.57 -19.02
N LEU A 267 -4.73 -1.93 -19.86
CA LEU A 267 -4.95 -1.40 -21.19
C LEU A 267 -6.10 -0.40 -21.10
N GLN A 268 -5.84 0.85 -21.45
CA GLN A 268 -6.91 1.83 -21.66
C GLN A 268 -7.13 1.95 -23.16
N PRO A 269 -8.37 1.75 -23.66
CA PRO A 269 -8.66 2.00 -25.07
C PRO A 269 -8.32 3.46 -25.37
N ARG A 270 -7.78 3.72 -26.56
CA ARG A 270 -7.66 5.10 -27.03
C ARG A 270 -9.05 5.70 -27.18
N PRO A 271 -9.21 7.04 -27.11
CA PRO A 271 -10.52 7.68 -27.27
C PRO A 271 -11.27 7.30 -28.55
N GLU A 272 -10.55 6.81 -29.57
CA GLU A 272 -11.08 6.41 -30.88
C GLU A 272 -11.27 4.89 -31.02
N GLU A 273 -10.87 4.10 -30.02
CA GLU A 273 -10.93 2.64 -30.02
C GLU A 273 -12.06 2.17 -29.09
N HIS A 274 -12.77 1.11 -29.49
CA HIS A 274 -13.70 0.42 -28.60
C HIS A 274 -12.93 -0.24 -27.44
N GLU A 275 -13.62 -0.47 -26.32
CA GLU A 275 -13.05 -1.23 -25.20
C GLU A 275 -12.45 -2.55 -25.70
N THR A 276 -11.23 -2.86 -25.25
CA THR A 276 -10.55 -4.10 -25.65
C THR A 276 -11.34 -5.27 -25.10
N GLU A 277 -12.09 -5.97 -25.96
CA GLU A 277 -12.84 -7.16 -25.56
C GLU A 277 -11.90 -8.26 -25.06
N ALA A 278 -12.36 -8.99 -24.03
CA ALA A 278 -11.66 -10.13 -23.48
C ALA A 278 -11.66 -11.28 -24.51
N SER A 279 -10.53 -11.44 -25.20
CA SER A 279 -10.24 -12.62 -26.03
C SER A 279 -9.21 -13.50 -25.32
N VAL A 280 -9.13 -14.78 -25.69
CA VAL A 280 -8.11 -15.70 -25.14
C VAL A 280 -6.70 -15.12 -25.29
N GLU A 281 -6.38 -14.55 -26.46
CA GLU A 281 -5.09 -13.92 -26.73
C GLU A 281 -4.85 -12.71 -25.82
N ASN A 282 -5.83 -11.80 -25.72
CA ASN A 282 -5.69 -10.61 -24.87
C ASN A 282 -5.53 -10.97 -23.39
N ILE A 283 -6.27 -11.95 -22.90
CA ILE A 283 -6.17 -12.43 -21.51
C ILE A 283 -4.74 -12.91 -21.21
N LEU A 284 -4.21 -13.79 -22.05
CA LEU A 284 -2.88 -14.36 -21.84
C LEU A 284 -1.76 -13.32 -22.02
N GLN A 285 -1.91 -12.44 -23.01
CA GLN A 285 -0.94 -11.39 -23.30
C GLN A 285 -0.88 -10.33 -22.19
N VAL A 286 -2.04 -9.88 -21.68
CA VAL A 286 -2.09 -8.87 -20.62
C VAL A 286 -1.70 -9.48 -19.28
N LEU A 287 -2.04 -10.74 -19.02
CA LEU A 287 -1.55 -11.47 -17.85
C LEU A 287 -0.02 -11.62 -17.88
N LEU A 288 0.58 -11.84 -19.06
CA LEU A 288 2.04 -11.80 -19.21
C LEU A 288 2.59 -10.42 -18.83
N PHE A 289 1.98 -9.33 -19.31
CA PHE A 289 2.42 -7.98 -18.94
C PHE A 289 2.32 -7.71 -17.45
N PHE A 290 1.25 -8.17 -16.81
CA PHE A 290 1.06 -8.08 -15.37
C PHE A 290 2.16 -8.84 -14.63
N PHE A 291 2.36 -10.12 -14.98
CA PHE A 291 3.37 -11.00 -14.38
C PHE A 291 4.78 -10.43 -14.49
N LEU A 292 5.17 -10.00 -15.70
CA LEU A 292 6.48 -9.43 -15.97
C LEU A 292 6.68 -8.11 -15.22
N ASN A 293 5.67 -7.24 -15.17
CA ASN A 293 5.74 -6.02 -14.39
C ASN A 293 5.87 -6.30 -12.88
N LEU A 294 5.14 -7.28 -12.36
CA LEU A 294 5.24 -7.73 -10.98
C LEU A 294 6.64 -8.26 -10.65
N SER A 295 7.20 -9.11 -11.52
CA SER A 295 8.45 -9.84 -11.25
C SER A 295 9.66 -8.93 -11.04
N TYR A 296 9.72 -7.80 -11.75
CA TYR A 296 10.81 -6.84 -11.60
C TYR A 296 10.51 -5.80 -10.52
N ARG A 297 9.27 -5.28 -10.45
CA ARG A 297 8.92 -4.21 -9.51
C ARG A 297 9.04 -4.62 -8.07
N ILE A 298 8.72 -5.87 -7.76
CA ILE A 298 8.82 -6.40 -6.40
C ILE A 298 10.27 -6.40 -5.89
N ARG A 299 11.26 -6.38 -6.78
CA ARG A 299 12.68 -6.35 -6.40
C ARG A 299 13.19 -4.96 -6.07
N MET A 300 12.38 -3.93 -6.34
CA MET A 300 12.79 -2.55 -6.24
C MET A 300 12.43 -1.96 -4.89
N ASP A 301 13.43 -1.38 -4.25
CA ASP A 301 13.23 -0.56 -3.05
C ASP A 301 14.23 0.61 -3.04
N ARG A 302 14.13 1.44 -2.01
CA ARG A 302 15.16 2.41 -1.64
C ARG A 302 15.76 1.96 -0.32
N ILE A 303 17.07 2.16 -0.16
CA ILE A 303 17.77 1.82 1.09
C ILE A 303 17.05 2.52 2.25
N SER A 304 16.54 1.75 3.21
CA SER A 304 15.78 2.28 4.34
C SER A 304 14.60 3.17 3.90
N GLY A 305 13.94 2.85 2.78
CA GLY A 305 12.74 3.51 2.27
C GLY A 305 12.95 4.85 1.57
N THR A 306 14.06 5.56 1.80
CA THR A 306 14.30 6.89 1.21
C THR A 306 15.67 7.07 0.57
N GLY A 307 16.63 6.17 0.83
CA GLY A 307 18.01 6.23 0.33
C GLY A 307 18.13 5.97 -1.17
N GLU A 308 19.29 5.52 -1.64
CA GLU A 308 19.48 5.17 -3.05
C GLU A 308 18.64 3.95 -3.45
N TRP A 309 18.42 3.78 -4.76
CA TRP A 309 17.79 2.59 -5.30
C TRP A 309 18.59 1.34 -4.94
N ILE A 310 17.89 0.31 -4.48
CA ILE A 310 18.45 -1.00 -4.14
C ILE A 310 17.59 -2.10 -4.78
N TRP A 311 18.26 -3.19 -5.15
CA TRP A 311 17.68 -4.29 -5.88
C TRP A 311 17.77 -5.56 -5.04
N ALA A 312 16.66 -6.25 -4.86
CA ALA A 312 16.63 -7.51 -4.13
C ALA A 312 17.42 -8.61 -4.86
N ASP A 313 18.11 -9.46 -4.09
CA ASP A 313 18.88 -10.58 -4.63
C ASP A 313 18.00 -11.62 -5.33
N GLY A 314 18.62 -12.46 -6.18
CA GLY A 314 17.90 -13.39 -7.07
C GLY A 314 16.98 -14.40 -6.37
N GLU A 315 17.23 -14.68 -5.09
CA GLU A 315 16.49 -15.63 -4.27
C GLU A 315 15.02 -15.25 -4.11
N CYS A 316 14.65 -13.98 -4.28
CA CYS A 316 13.25 -13.55 -4.24
C CYS A 316 12.44 -13.95 -5.49
N VAL A 317 13.09 -14.26 -6.61
CA VAL A 317 12.41 -14.48 -7.90
C VAL A 317 11.59 -15.75 -7.87
N GLY A 318 12.15 -16.86 -7.40
CA GLY A 318 11.44 -18.14 -7.27
C GLY A 318 10.15 -18.04 -6.42
N PRO A 319 10.23 -17.53 -5.18
CA PRO A 319 9.06 -17.29 -4.33
C PRO A 319 8.04 -16.33 -4.95
N THR A 320 8.48 -15.28 -5.66
CA THR A 320 7.58 -14.37 -6.39
C THR A 320 6.78 -15.13 -7.46
N VAL A 321 7.45 -15.94 -8.27
CA VAL A 321 6.81 -16.79 -9.29
C VAL A 321 5.83 -17.76 -8.64
N GLU A 322 6.20 -18.39 -7.52
CA GLU A 322 5.30 -19.28 -6.77
C GLU A 322 4.05 -18.56 -6.27
N GLY A 323 4.20 -17.38 -5.67
CA GLY A 323 3.06 -16.61 -5.17
C GLY A 323 2.08 -16.20 -6.27
N PHE A 324 2.62 -15.79 -7.41
CA PHE A 324 1.84 -15.49 -8.61
C PHE A 324 1.03 -16.70 -9.09
N PHE A 325 1.67 -17.86 -9.27
CA PHE A 325 0.97 -19.05 -9.76
C PHE A 325 -0.04 -19.61 -8.75
N ASN A 326 0.26 -19.57 -7.45
CA ASN A 326 -0.70 -19.97 -6.41
C ASN A 326 -1.98 -19.12 -6.49
N ALA A 327 -1.84 -17.79 -6.63
CA ALA A 327 -2.99 -16.91 -6.75
C ALA A 327 -3.77 -17.09 -8.08
N LEU A 328 -3.10 -17.48 -9.17
CA LEU A 328 -3.79 -17.82 -10.42
C LEU A 328 -4.57 -19.13 -10.32
N ASP A 329 -4.04 -20.13 -9.63
CA ASP A 329 -4.69 -21.42 -9.40
C ASP A 329 -5.96 -21.28 -8.56
N GLU A 330 -5.99 -20.28 -7.66
CA GLU A 330 -7.14 -19.94 -6.81
C GLU A 330 -8.24 -19.13 -7.55
N LYS A 331 -8.02 -18.72 -8.81
CA LYS A 331 -9.03 -17.92 -9.55
C LYS A 331 -10.17 -18.77 -10.06
N ASP A 332 -11.36 -18.16 -10.07
CA ASP A 332 -12.53 -18.75 -10.68
C ASP A 332 -12.29 -19.03 -12.18
N PRO A 333 -12.92 -20.08 -12.74
CA PRO A 333 -12.83 -20.37 -14.17
C PRO A 333 -13.24 -19.16 -15.02
N VAL A 334 -12.41 -18.85 -16.01
CA VAL A 334 -12.67 -17.78 -16.97
C VAL A 334 -13.47 -18.37 -18.15
N PRO A 335 -14.74 -17.97 -18.39
CA PRO A 335 -15.63 -18.71 -19.30
C PRO A 335 -15.15 -18.87 -20.75
N ILE A 336 -14.32 -17.95 -21.25
CA ILE A 336 -13.79 -17.99 -22.62
C ILE A 336 -12.57 -18.93 -22.77
N LEU A 337 -11.93 -19.31 -21.66
CA LEU A 337 -10.74 -20.16 -21.70
C LEU A 337 -11.12 -21.65 -21.77
N PRO A 338 -10.36 -22.47 -22.51
CA PRO A 338 -10.63 -23.90 -22.65
C PRO A 338 -10.23 -24.73 -21.42
N ALA A 339 -9.48 -24.16 -20.48
CA ALA A 339 -8.96 -24.80 -19.27
C ALA A 339 -8.81 -23.74 -18.15
N PRO A 340 -8.48 -24.13 -16.90
CA PRO A 340 -8.15 -23.17 -15.86
C PRO A 340 -7.11 -22.14 -16.32
N LEU A 341 -7.28 -20.88 -15.90
CA LEU A 341 -6.43 -19.77 -16.36
C LEU A 341 -4.94 -20.07 -16.17
N VAL A 342 -4.59 -20.68 -15.04
CA VAL A 342 -3.22 -21.06 -14.70
C VAL A 342 -2.61 -22.03 -15.73
N ASP A 343 -3.38 -22.99 -16.23
CA ASP A 343 -2.90 -24.00 -17.18
C ASP A 343 -2.76 -23.40 -18.58
N CYS A 344 -3.74 -22.60 -19.02
CA CYS A 344 -3.63 -21.84 -20.26
C CYS A 344 -2.40 -20.91 -20.24
N PHE A 345 -2.15 -20.25 -19.11
CA PHE A 345 -1.01 -19.35 -18.97
C PHE A 345 0.34 -20.09 -18.94
N LYS A 346 0.43 -21.25 -18.27
CA LYS A 346 1.63 -22.12 -18.35
C LYS A 346 1.92 -22.55 -19.78
N ALA A 347 0.90 -23.02 -20.52
CA ALA A 347 1.07 -23.41 -21.92
C ALA A 347 1.54 -22.23 -22.79
N TYR A 348 0.96 -21.04 -22.57
CA TYR A 348 1.38 -19.81 -23.25
C TYR A 348 2.83 -19.44 -22.93
N LEU A 349 3.23 -19.44 -21.66
CA LEU A 349 4.61 -19.19 -21.25
C LEU A 349 5.60 -20.20 -21.83
N GLY A 350 5.22 -21.48 -21.92
CA GLY A 350 6.05 -22.52 -22.53
C GLY A 350 6.32 -22.30 -24.02
N SER A 351 5.55 -21.45 -24.69
CA SER A 351 5.78 -21.06 -26.09
C SER A 351 6.78 -19.92 -26.26
N LEU A 352 7.08 -19.18 -25.18
CA LEU A 352 7.96 -18.02 -25.22
C LEU A 352 9.42 -18.42 -25.06
N THR A 353 10.28 -17.79 -25.85
CA THR A 353 11.74 -17.87 -25.66
C THR A 353 12.21 -16.85 -24.63
N GLU A 354 13.43 -17.05 -24.11
CA GLU A 354 14.09 -16.06 -23.25
C GLU A 354 14.23 -14.70 -23.94
N LYS A 355 14.43 -14.70 -25.27
CA LYS A 355 14.48 -13.48 -26.08
C LYS A 355 13.13 -12.75 -26.11
N ASP A 356 12.03 -13.49 -26.27
CA ASP A 356 10.68 -12.89 -26.27
C ASP A 356 10.39 -12.23 -24.92
N VAL A 357 10.69 -12.93 -23.82
CA VAL A 357 10.53 -12.40 -22.45
C VAL A 357 11.37 -11.14 -22.26
N PHE A 358 12.63 -11.15 -22.71
CA PHE A 358 13.52 -10.00 -22.64
C PHE A 358 12.95 -8.79 -23.37
N GLU A 359 12.54 -8.95 -24.64
CA GLU A 359 12.04 -7.86 -25.47
C GLU A 359 10.74 -7.26 -24.90
N ILE A 360 9.81 -8.12 -24.45
CA ILE A 360 8.55 -7.69 -23.85
C ILE A 360 8.80 -6.94 -22.54
N LEU A 361 9.62 -7.50 -21.65
CA LEU A 361 9.93 -6.86 -20.37
C LEU A 361 10.61 -5.51 -20.61
N ALA A 362 11.53 -5.40 -21.59
CA ALA A 362 12.25 -4.15 -21.86
C ALA A 362 11.30 -3.05 -22.31
N ALA A 363 10.35 -3.39 -23.20
CA ALA A 363 9.29 -2.50 -23.62
C ALA A 363 8.38 -2.09 -22.45
N LEU A 364 8.08 -3.01 -21.52
CA LEU A 364 7.28 -2.72 -20.32
C LEU A 364 7.99 -1.73 -19.40
N VAL A 365 9.28 -1.94 -19.09
CA VAL A 365 10.06 -1.03 -18.24
C VAL A 365 10.04 0.40 -18.80
N GLY A 366 10.25 0.56 -20.11
CA GLY A 366 10.20 1.87 -20.77
C GLY A 366 8.83 2.57 -20.67
N ARG A 367 7.73 1.81 -20.66
CA ARG A 367 6.36 2.36 -20.58
C ARG A 367 5.83 2.54 -19.17
N ARG A 368 6.30 1.71 -18.23
CA ARG A 368 5.71 1.58 -16.88
C ARG A 368 6.52 2.28 -15.80
N SER A 369 7.79 2.57 -16.02
CA SER A 369 8.60 3.31 -15.04
C SER A 369 8.02 4.71 -14.85
N GLN A 370 7.91 5.15 -13.59
CA GLN A 370 7.33 6.45 -13.26
C GLN A 370 8.30 7.58 -13.57
N ILE A 371 9.60 7.30 -13.48
CA ILE A 371 10.69 8.24 -13.75
C ILE A 371 11.83 7.56 -14.52
N ASN A 372 12.60 8.34 -15.28
CA ASN A 372 13.71 7.82 -16.09
C ASN A 372 14.80 7.12 -15.24
N GLU A 373 15.02 7.60 -14.01
CA GLU A 373 15.99 6.99 -13.08
C GLU A 373 15.58 5.56 -12.66
N GLU A 374 14.28 5.32 -12.47
CA GLU A 374 13.72 3.99 -12.16
C GLU A 374 13.96 3.04 -13.34
N ALA A 375 13.62 3.49 -14.56
CA ALA A 375 13.86 2.70 -15.78
C ALA A 375 15.35 2.36 -15.93
N ALA A 376 16.22 3.36 -15.82
CA ALA A 376 17.66 3.17 -15.94
C ALA A 376 18.23 2.27 -14.83
N PHE A 377 17.65 2.29 -13.63
CA PHE A 377 18.02 1.38 -12.55
C PHE A 377 17.65 -0.06 -12.89
N VAL A 378 16.41 -0.32 -13.28
CA VAL A 378 15.93 -1.67 -13.65
C VAL A 378 16.73 -2.25 -14.81
N LEU A 379 17.01 -1.44 -15.83
CA LEU A 379 17.75 -1.88 -17.03
C LEU A 379 19.18 -2.34 -16.72
N ARG A 380 19.80 -1.92 -15.60
CA ARG A 380 21.12 -2.42 -15.18
C ARG A 380 21.09 -3.83 -14.60
N HIS A 381 19.95 -4.27 -14.10
CA HIS A 381 19.77 -5.59 -13.49
C HIS A 381 19.08 -6.58 -14.43
N PHE A 382 18.86 -6.18 -15.67
CA PHE A 382 17.86 -6.76 -16.55
C PHE A 382 18.23 -8.15 -17.05
N ASP A 383 19.42 -8.31 -17.62
CA ASP A 383 19.91 -9.61 -18.11
C ASP A 383 19.88 -10.66 -17.01
N THR A 384 20.43 -10.31 -15.84
CA THR A 384 20.44 -11.20 -14.68
C THR A 384 19.03 -11.53 -14.19
N HIS A 385 18.12 -10.56 -14.19
CA HIS A 385 16.73 -10.80 -13.78
C HIS A 385 16.00 -11.74 -14.74
N VAL A 386 16.15 -11.55 -16.05
CA VAL A 386 15.53 -12.41 -17.07
C VAL A 386 16.07 -13.84 -16.92
N GLY A 387 17.38 -14.03 -16.80
CA GLY A 387 17.95 -15.36 -16.58
C GLY A 387 17.42 -16.05 -15.32
N GLN A 388 17.30 -15.31 -14.21
CA GLN A 388 16.71 -15.81 -12.96
C GLN A 388 15.23 -16.15 -13.09
N LEU A 389 14.47 -15.32 -13.81
CA LEU A 389 13.05 -15.53 -14.06
C LEU A 389 12.82 -16.76 -14.93
N MET A 390 13.58 -16.93 -16.01
CA MET A 390 13.51 -18.10 -16.88
C MET A 390 13.89 -19.38 -16.13
N ALA A 391 14.90 -19.32 -15.25
CA ALA A 391 15.26 -20.46 -14.41
C ALA A 391 14.13 -20.82 -13.42
N ALA A 392 13.48 -19.83 -12.81
CA ALA A 392 12.34 -20.05 -11.92
C ALA A 392 11.13 -20.64 -12.66
N LEU A 393 10.86 -20.18 -13.89
CA LEU A 393 9.78 -20.68 -14.74
C LEU A 393 10.00 -22.13 -15.18
N LYS A 394 11.23 -22.52 -15.54
CA LYS A 394 11.57 -23.92 -15.92
C LYS A 394 11.26 -24.96 -14.85
N ASN A 395 11.22 -24.57 -13.58
CA ASN A 395 10.87 -25.48 -12.47
C ASN A 395 9.35 -25.62 -12.27
N ARG A 396 8.53 -24.91 -13.06
CA ARG A 396 7.07 -24.77 -12.90
C ARG A 396 6.27 -25.09 -14.16
N LEU A 397 6.88 -24.89 -15.33
CA LEU A 397 6.41 -25.35 -16.64
C LEU A 397 6.85 -26.81 -16.85
#